data_AF-A0A7V9KIV7-F1
#
_entry.id   AF-A0A7V9KIV7-F1
#
_cell.length_a   1.000
_cell.length_b   1.000
_cell.length_c   1.000
_cell.angle_alpha   90.00
_cell.angle_beta   90.00
_cell.angle_gamma   90.00
#
_symmetry.space_group_name_H-M   'P 1'
#
loop_
_entity.id
_entity.type
_entity.pdbx_description
1 polymer ?
#
loop_
_entity_poly.entity_id
_entity_poly.type
_entity_poly.pdbx_seq_one_letter_code
_entity_poly.pdbx_strand_id
1 'polypeptide(L)' 'YPTIRIDESDANVGHEASVSKIGEEQLFYLQTHGLSEEEASKMIVNGFIEPVVKELPMEYAVELNRLIELQMEGSIG' A
#
# COMPACT_ATOMS: atom_id res chain seq x y z
N TYR A 1 7.35 -4.90 16.75
CA TYR A 1 7.72 -3.55 17.21
C TYR A 1 9.12 -3.24 16.74
N PRO A 2 9.35 -2.07 16.12
CA PRO A 2 10.66 -1.69 15.60
C PRO A 2 11.68 -1.60 16.74
N THR A 3 12.93 -1.99 16.47
CA THR A 3 14.03 -1.92 17.44
C THR A 3 15.29 -1.53 16.67
N ILE A 4 15.97 -0.48 17.14
CA ILE A 4 17.23 -0.02 16.57
C ILE A 4 18.32 -0.24 17.63
N ARG A 5 19.42 -0.90 17.26
CA ARG A 5 20.64 -1.02 18.06
C ARG A 5 21.79 -0.46 17.25
N ILE A 6 22.56 0.45 17.83
CA ILE A 6 23.68 1.13 17.19
C ILE A 6 24.89 0.94 18.09
N ASP A 7 25.91 0.27 17.57
CA ASP A 7 27.18 0.01 18.25
C ASP A 7 28.30 0.96 17.79
N GLU A 8 27.95 2.00 17.03
CA GLU A 8 28.87 3.01 16.49
C GLU A 8 28.59 4.40 17.08
N SER A 9 29.65 5.19 17.25
CA SER A 9 29.62 6.48 17.94
C SER A 9 29.15 7.65 17.07
N ASP A 10 29.29 7.54 15.75
CA ASP A 10 28.85 8.53 14.77
C ASP A 10 27.91 7.87 13.74
N ALA A 11 26.61 7.86 14.07
CA ALA A 11 25.58 7.31 13.21
C ALA A 11 24.38 8.27 13.12
N ASN A 12 23.82 8.41 11.92
CA ASN A 12 22.56 9.11 11.69
C ASN A 12 21.50 8.10 11.26
N VAL A 13 20.45 7.94 12.08
CA VAL A 13 19.39 6.95 11.88
C VAL A 13 18.02 7.59 12.08
N GLY A 14 17.13 7.39 11.12
CA GLY A 14 15.71 7.75 11.20
C GLY A 14 14.82 6.51 11.08
N HIS A 15 13.73 6.50 11.85
CA HIS A 15 12.67 5.50 11.70
C HIS A 15 11.34 6.20 11.50
N GLU A 16 10.61 5.78 10.47
CA GLU A 16 9.24 6.20 10.21
C GLU A 16 8.37 4.95 10.05
N ALA A 17 7.18 5.01 10.64
CA ALA A 17 6.14 4.01 10.47
C ALA A 17 4.79 4.73 10.50
N SER A 18 3.94 4.43 9.53
CA SER A 18 2.57 4.92 9.46
C SER A 18 1.61 3.75 9.32
N VAL A 19 0.44 3.88 9.95
CA VAL A 19 -0.69 2.97 9.76
C VAL A 19 -1.83 3.83 9.27
N SER A 20 -2.36 3.47 8.10
CA SER A 20 -3.48 4.17 7.48
C SER A 20 -4.64 3.22 7.25
N LYS A 21 -5.86 3.76 7.28
CA LYS A 21 -7.07 3.09 6.80
C LYS A 21 -7.48 3.75 5.49
N ILE A 22 -8.27 3.05 4.67
CA ILE A 22 -8.89 3.66 3.50
C ILE A 22 -9.76 4.82 3.97
N GLY A 23 -9.50 6.03 3.47
CA GLY A 23 -10.26 7.21 3.86
C GLY A 23 -11.66 7.18 3.25
N GLU A 24 -12.70 7.30 4.09
CA GLU A 24 -14.10 7.32 3.64
C GLU A 24 -14.36 8.43 2.62
N GLU A 25 -13.71 9.60 2.77
CA GLU A 25 -13.83 10.71 1.82
C GLU A 25 -13.25 10.36 0.45
N GLN A 26 -12.11 9.67 0.40
CA GLN A 26 -11.48 9.23 -0.85
C GLN A 26 -12.31 8.15 -1.53
N LEU A 27 -12.83 7.21 -0.73
CA LEU A 27 -13.72 6.15 -1.21
C LEU A 27 -15.00 6.74 -1.80
N PHE A 28 -15.67 7.61 -1.04
CA PHE A 28 -16.88 8.30 -1.49
C PHE A 28 -16.62 9.12 -2.75
N TYR A 29 -15.51 9.88 -2.79
CA TYR A 29 -15.15 10.65 -3.97
C TYR A 29 -15.04 9.78 -5.23
N LEU A 30 -14.35 8.65 -5.15
CA LEU A 30 -14.23 7.71 -6.28
C LEU A 30 -15.57 7.06 -6.64
N GLN A 31 -16.41 6.73 -5.65
CA GLN A 31 -17.75 6.20 -5.89
C GLN A 31 -18.68 7.19 -6.59
N THR A 32 -18.61 8.48 -6.26
CA THR A 32 -19.39 9.51 -6.97
C THR A 32 -18.99 9.66 -8.44
N HIS A 33 -17.79 9.20 -8.81
CA HIS A 33 -17.31 9.14 -10.19
C HIS A 33 -17.66 7.80 -10.88
N GLY A 34 -18.51 6.98 -10.27
CA GLY A 34 -19.08 5.77 -10.86
C GLY A 34 -18.30 4.49 -10.60
N LEU A 35 -17.27 4.52 -9.76
CA LEU A 35 -16.56 3.31 -9.33
C LEU A 35 -17.36 2.58 -8.24
N SER A 36 -17.39 1.26 -8.30
CA SER A 36 -17.86 0.46 -7.16
C SER A 36 -16.94 0.64 -5.95
N GLU A 37 -17.43 0.31 -4.76
CA GLU A 37 -16.62 0.33 -3.54
C GLU A 37 -15.35 -0.51 -3.66
N GLU A 38 -15.48 -1.67 -4.32
CA GLU A 38 -14.38 -2.59 -4.55
C GLU A 38 -13.35 -1.99 -5.51
N GLU A 39 -13.78 -1.40 -6.63
CA GLU A 39 -12.89 -0.75 -7.59
C GLU A 39 -12.18 0.47 -7.00
N ALA A 40 -12.92 1.29 -6.24
CA ALA A 40 -12.38 2.45 -5.55
C ALA A 40 -11.33 2.03 -4.49
N SER A 41 -11.64 1.00 -3.70
CA SER A 41 -10.71 0.45 -2.71
C SER A 41 -9.46 -0.11 -3.36
N LYS A 42 -9.60 -0.88 -4.45
CA LYS A 42 -8.47 -1.39 -5.25
C LYS A 42 -7.61 -0.25 -5.78
N MET A 43 -8.22 0.81 -6.30
CA MET A 43 -7.48 1.97 -6.81
C MET A 43 -6.65 2.66 -5.71
N ILE A 44 -7.24 2.86 -4.53
CA ILE A 44 -6.54 3.49 -3.39
C ILE A 44 -5.37 2.63 -2.92
N VAL A 45 -5.59 1.31 -2.75
CA VAL A 45 -4.54 0.38 -2.31
C VAL A 45 -3.42 0.29 -3.35
N ASN A 46 -3.77 0.21 -4.65
CA ASN A 46 -2.79 0.18 -5.73
C ASN A 46 -1.94 1.45 -5.77
N GLY A 47 -2.54 2.64 -5.56
CA GLY A 47 -1.80 3.89 -5.44
C GLY A 47 -0.86 3.92 -4.23
N PHE A 48 -1.25 3.31 -3.11
CA PHE A 48 -0.42 3.23 -1.91
C PHE A 48 0.83 2.36 -2.10
N ILE A 49 0.69 1.22 -2.78
CA ILE A 49 1.81 0.29 -3.04
C ILE A 49 2.66 0.69 -4.26
N GLU A 50 2.15 1.55 -5.13
CA GLU A 50 2.79 1.92 -6.41
C GLU A 50 4.29 2.25 -6.27
N PRO A 51 4.73 3.04 -5.26
CA PRO A 51 6.15 3.35 -5.10
C PRO A 51 7.01 2.10 -4.86
N VAL A 52 6.49 1.10 -4.16
CA VAL A 52 7.18 -0.17 -3.90
C VAL A 52 7.25 -1.01 -5.17
N VAL A 53 6.14 -1.08 -5.91
CA VAL A 53 6.05 -1.86 -7.15
C VAL A 53 7.01 -1.32 -8.22
N LYS A 54 7.18 0.01 -8.29
CA LYS A 54 8.08 0.68 -9.24
C LYS A 54 9.57 0.37 -9.04
N GLU A 55 9.97 -0.02 -7.82
CA GLU A 55 11.36 -0.39 -7.51
C GLU A 55 11.67 -1.86 -7.86
N LEU A 56 10.66 -2.65 -8.23
CA LEU A 56 10.83 -4.06 -8.58
C LEU A 56 11.09 -4.25 -10.07
N PRO A 57 11.89 -5.26 -10.46
CA PRO A 57 11.97 -5.69 -11.85
C PRO A 57 10.58 -6.07 -12.38
N MET A 58 10.33 -5.78 -13.67
CA MET A 58 9.01 -5.91 -14.30
C MET A 58 8.35 -7.28 -14.08
N GLU A 59 9.11 -8.37 -14.13
CA GLU A 59 8.63 -9.73 -13.91
C GLU A 59 8.04 -9.94 -12.50
N TYR A 60 8.62 -9.31 -11.48
CA TYR A 60 8.12 -9.40 -10.09
C TYR A 60 6.99 -8.40 -9.83
N ALA A 61 7.02 -7.24 -10.48
CA ALA A 61 5.97 -6.23 -10.35
C ALA A 61 4.61 -6.77 -10.81
N VAL A 62 4.58 -7.54 -11.93
CA VAL A 62 3.36 -8.17 -12.43
C VAL A 62 2.83 -9.21 -11.44
N GLU A 63 3.70 -10.07 -10.90
CA GLU A 63 3.30 -11.11 -9.94
C GLU A 63 2.78 -10.50 -8.63
N LEU A 64 3.45 -9.45 -8.12
CA LEU A 64 3.04 -8.78 -6.89
C LEU A 64 1.65 -8.15 -7.01
N ASN A 65 1.37 -7.46 -8.13
CA ASN A 65 0.05 -6.90 -8.38
C ASN A 65 -1.02 -8.00 -8.37
N ARG A 66 -0.72 -9.16 -8.98
CA ARG A 66 -1.66 -10.28 -9.01
C ARG A 66 -1.94 -10.86 -7.62
N LEU A 67 -0.90 -10.99 -6.79
CA LEU A 67 -1.05 -11.46 -5.41
C LEU A 67 -1.89 -10.51 -4.56
N ILE A 68 -1.73 -9.20 -4.76
CA ILE A 68 -2.48 -8.18 -4.02
C ILE A 68 -3.97 -8.23 -4.39
N GLU A 69 -4.29 -8.33 -5.68
CA GLU A 69 -5.68 -8.51 -6.13
C GLU A 69 -6.34 -9.73 -5.47
N LEU A 70 -5.65 -10.87 -5.46
CA LEU A 70 -6.15 -12.12 -4.85
C LEU A 70 -6.39 -11.97 -3.34
N GLN A 71 -5.53 -11.25 -2.63
CA GLN A 71 -5.72 -11.00 -1.19
C GLN A 71 -6.92 -10.07 -0.94
N MET A 72 -7.16 -9.10 -1.82
CA MET A 72 -8.28 -8.16 -1.68
C MET A 72 -9.64 -8.83 -1.92
N GLU A 73 -9.75 -9.74 -2.89
CA GLU A 73 -10.97 -10.50 -3.16
C GLU A 73 -11.44 -11.33 -1.94
N GLY A 74 -10.52 -11.77 -1.08
CA GLY A 74 -10.83 -12.52 0.14
C GLY A 74 -10.99 -11.68 1.41
N SER A 75 -10.71 -10.37 1.35
CA SER A 75 -10.62 -9.49 2.53
C SER A 75 -11.67 -8.37 2.54
N ILE A 76 -12.32 -8.09 1.41
CA ILE A 76 -13.43 -7.14 1.32
C ILE A 76 -14.72 -7.91 1.59
N GLY A 77 -15.18 -7.84 2.84
CA GLY A 77 -16.44 -8.39 3.34
C GLY A 77 -16.99 -7.52 4.46
#